data_AF-A0A925XHY1-F1
#
_entry.id   AF-A0A925XHY1-F1
#
_cell.length_a   1.000
_cell.length_b   1.000
_cell.length_c   1.000
_cell.angle_alpha   90.00
_cell.angle_beta   90.00
_cell.angle_gamma   90.00
#
_symmetry.space_group_name_H-M   'P 1'
#
loop_
_entity.id
_entity.type
_entity.pdbx_description
1 polymer ?
#
loop_
_entity_poly.entity_id
_entity_poly.type
_entity_poly.pdbx_seq_one_letter_code
_entity_poly.pdbx_strand_id
1 'polypeptide(L)'
;GASLKPLIQNPQAAWSRPAYSQVTRGVAVGTDTAKKAKDRQPIMGRSVRTERWRYTEWDEGRHGTELYDHDADPREMKNLASDAKQSETIAELKRLLSNTQP
;
A
#
# COMPACT_ATOMS: atom_id res chain seq x y z
N GLY A 1 17.54 2.44 0.81
CA GLY A 1 17.00 1.66 -0.32
C GLY A 1 18.01 0.62 -0.78
N ALA A 2 17.70 -0.17 -1.81
CA ALA A 2 18.64 -1.13 -2.43
C ALA A 2 19.01 -0.67 -3.85
N SER A 3 20.19 -1.06 -4.34
CA SER A 3 20.64 -0.70 -5.69
C SER A 3 19.78 -1.36 -6.77
N LEU A 4 19.36 -0.57 -7.77
CA LEU A 4 18.64 -1.06 -8.95
C LEU A 4 19.58 -1.47 -10.09
N LYS A 5 20.91 -1.36 -9.91
CA LYS A 5 21.89 -1.72 -10.94
C LYS A 5 21.65 -3.11 -11.57
N PRO A 6 21.34 -4.19 -10.80
CA PRO A 6 21.06 -5.50 -11.38
C PRO A 6 19.89 -5.48 -12.37
N LEU A 7 18.82 -4.76 -12.05
CA LEU A 7 17.63 -4.62 -12.90
C LEU A 7 17.89 -3.73 -14.12
N ILE A 8 18.74 -2.70 -13.99
CA ILE A 8 19.16 -1.85 -15.12
C ILE A 8 19.98 -2.68 -16.12
N GLN A 9 20.86 -3.56 -15.62
CA GLN A 9 21.69 -4.42 -16.46
C GLN A 9 20.92 -5.61 -17.04
N ASN A 10 19.95 -6.14 -16.30
CA ASN A 10 19.09 -7.22 -16.72
C ASN A 10 17.66 -7.01 -16.15
N PRO A 11 16.70 -6.57 -16.99
CA PRO A 11 15.31 -6.35 -16.55
C PRO A 11 14.61 -7.61 -16.01
N GLN A 12 15.12 -8.80 -16.32
CA GLN A 12 14.60 -10.10 -15.85
C GLN A 12 15.34 -10.61 -14.60
N ALA A 13 16.22 -9.82 -13.99
CA ALA A 13 16.90 -10.22 -12.77
C ALA A 13 15.90 -10.40 -11.63
N ALA A 14 16.08 -11.46 -10.83
CA ALA A 14 15.23 -11.72 -9.66
C ALA A 14 15.23 -10.53 -8.69
N TRP A 15 14.04 -10.16 -8.21
CA TRP A 15 13.87 -9.04 -7.30
C TRP A 15 12.87 -9.38 -6.20
N SER A 16 13.37 -9.67 -5.01
CA SER A 16 12.54 -10.04 -3.85
C SER A 16 12.10 -8.87 -2.99
N ARG A 17 12.36 -7.62 -3.42
CA ARG A 17 12.09 -6.43 -2.62
C ARG A 17 10.80 -5.76 -3.07
N PRO A 18 9.72 -5.80 -2.26
CA PRO A 18 8.49 -5.10 -2.62
C PRO A 18 8.70 -3.58 -2.60
N ALA A 19 7.79 -2.87 -3.26
CA ALA A 19 7.70 -1.42 -3.19
C ALA A 19 6.80 -1.01 -2.02
N TYR A 20 7.17 0.07 -1.35
CA TYR A 20 6.40 0.64 -0.24
C TYR A 20 6.03 2.09 -0.55
N SER A 21 4.84 2.50 -0.17
CA SER A 21 4.41 3.90 -0.27
C SER A 21 3.59 4.31 0.95
N GLN A 22 3.59 5.61 1.23
CA GLN A 22 2.84 6.21 2.33
C GLN A 22 2.13 7.46 1.83
N VAL A 23 0.93 7.70 2.35
CA VAL A 23 0.16 8.91 2.06
C VAL A 23 -0.69 9.28 3.26
N THR A 24 -0.72 10.55 3.63
CA THR A 24 -1.59 11.02 4.69
C THR A 24 -2.82 11.70 4.08
N ARG A 25 -4.01 11.22 4.42
CA ARG A 25 -5.31 11.84 4.05
C ARG A 25 -5.79 12.74 5.17
N GLY A 26 -6.71 13.65 4.87
CA GLY A 26 -7.33 14.53 5.88
C GLY A 26 -6.48 15.75 6.27
N VAL A 27 -5.29 15.91 5.68
CA VAL A 27 -4.43 17.08 5.88
C VAL A 27 -4.86 18.19 4.92
N ALA A 28 -4.92 19.44 5.40
CA ALA A 28 -5.07 20.60 4.53
C ALA A 28 -3.85 20.72 3.62
N VAL A 29 -4.07 20.81 2.31
CA VAL A 29 -3.02 21.17 1.34
C VAL A 29 -3.58 22.30 0.47
N GLY A 30 -3.00 23.49 0.60
CA GLY A 30 -3.48 24.72 -0.05
C GLY A 30 -4.48 25.54 0.79
N THR A 31 -4.75 26.77 0.36
CA THR A 31 -5.52 27.78 1.11
C THR A 31 -7.02 27.47 1.17
N ASP A 32 -7.58 26.78 0.16
CA ASP A 32 -9.01 26.51 0.04
C ASP A 32 -9.45 25.25 0.81
N THR A 33 -8.52 24.33 1.11
CA THR A 33 -8.79 23.08 1.85
C THR A 33 -8.61 23.24 3.36
N ALA A 34 -7.90 24.27 3.81
CA ALA A 34 -7.64 24.55 5.23
C ALA A 34 -8.93 24.69 6.07
N LYS A 35 -9.99 25.27 5.50
CA LYS A 35 -11.29 25.38 6.18
C LYS A 35 -12.03 24.03 6.32
N LYS A 36 -11.79 23.06 5.43
CA LYS A 36 -12.43 21.72 5.46
C LYS A 36 -11.63 20.69 6.28
N ALA A 37 -10.35 20.93 6.48
CA ALA A 37 -9.46 20.02 7.21
C ALA A 37 -9.41 20.30 8.72
N LYS A 38 -9.86 21.47 9.18
CA LYS A 38 -9.77 21.89 10.59
C LYS A 38 -10.41 20.89 11.57
N ASP A 39 -11.43 20.15 11.11
CA ASP A 39 -12.16 19.17 11.92
C ASP A 39 -11.82 17.71 11.58
N ARG A 40 -10.84 17.45 10.70
CA ARG A 40 -10.48 16.09 10.27
C ARG A 40 -9.12 15.68 10.84
N GLN A 41 -9.11 14.56 11.56
CA GLN A 41 -7.85 13.93 11.98
C GLN A 41 -7.10 13.39 10.75
N PRO A 42 -5.77 13.58 10.65
CA PRO A 42 -4.97 12.97 9.62
C PRO A 42 -5.05 11.44 9.68
N ILE A 43 -5.26 10.80 8.53
CA ILE A 43 -5.31 9.34 8.40
C ILE A 43 -4.09 8.88 7.62
N MET A 44 -3.20 8.13 8.27
CA MET A 44 -2.00 7.56 7.63
C MET A 44 -2.37 6.33 6.80
N GLY A 45 -2.07 6.37 5.51
CA GLY A 45 -2.15 5.22 4.61
C GLY A 45 -0.77 4.65 4.33
N ARG A 46 -0.64 3.31 4.40
CA ARG A 46 0.57 2.58 4.04
C ARG A 46 0.24 1.52 3.02
N SER A 47 1.03 1.42 1.95
CA SER A 47 0.88 0.36 0.94
C SER A 47 2.16 -0.44 0.78
N VAL A 48 2.00 -1.74 0.50
CA VAL A 48 3.05 -2.63 0.00
C VAL A 48 2.60 -3.23 -1.33
N ARG A 49 3.51 -3.24 -2.31
CA ARG A 49 3.30 -3.83 -3.63
C ARG A 49 4.37 -4.89 -3.91
N THR A 50 3.91 -6.12 -4.11
CA THR A 50 4.68 -7.25 -4.63
C THR A 50 4.48 -7.36 -6.15
N GLU A 51 4.98 -8.43 -6.78
CA GLU A 51 4.71 -8.68 -8.21
C GLU A 51 3.20 -8.80 -8.48
N ARG A 52 2.49 -9.60 -7.69
CA ARG A 52 1.06 -9.88 -7.87
C ARG A 52 0.14 -9.01 -7.03
N TRP A 53 0.49 -8.74 -5.77
CA TRP A 53 -0.45 -8.16 -4.81
C TRP A 53 -0.12 -6.71 -4.46
N ARG A 54 -1.16 -5.90 -4.33
CA ARG A 54 -1.10 -4.60 -3.67
C ARG A 54 -2.00 -4.60 -2.44
N TYR A 55 -1.42 -4.37 -1.27
CA TYR A 55 -2.15 -4.22 0.00
C TYR A 55 -1.97 -2.82 0.55
N THR A 56 -3.07 -2.22 0.99
CA THR A 56 -3.10 -0.90 1.66
C THR A 56 -3.84 -1.01 2.98
N GLU A 57 -3.32 -0.36 4.01
CA GLU A 57 -4.06 -0.16 5.26
C GLU A 57 -4.07 1.31 5.69
N TRP A 58 -5.23 1.74 6.18
CA TRP A 58 -5.48 3.09 6.64
C TRP A 58 -5.57 3.08 8.16
N ASP A 59 -4.67 3.82 8.81
CA ASP A 59 -4.55 3.92 10.26
C ASP A 59 -4.47 2.54 10.93
N GLU A 60 -3.48 1.74 10.51
CA GLU A 60 -3.28 0.35 10.97
C GLU A 60 -4.48 -0.57 10.69
N GLY A 61 -5.33 -0.18 9.73
CA GLY A 61 -6.55 -0.88 9.34
C GLY A 61 -7.80 -0.39 10.07
N ARG A 62 -7.70 0.54 11.05
CA ARG A 62 -8.87 1.12 11.74
C ARG A 62 -9.79 1.87 10.80
N HIS A 63 -9.23 2.44 9.72
CA HIS A 63 -9.97 3.13 8.67
C HIS A 63 -10.16 2.28 7.39
N GLY A 64 -9.98 0.96 7.52
CA GLY A 64 -10.16 0.01 6.44
C GLY A 64 -8.87 -0.43 5.77
N THR A 65 -9.01 -1.48 4.96
CA THR A 65 -7.92 -2.13 4.22
C THR A 65 -8.34 -2.39 2.79
N GLU A 66 -7.37 -2.45 1.90
CA GLU A 66 -7.55 -2.74 0.48
C GLU A 66 -6.58 -3.83 0.04
N LEU A 67 -7.05 -4.78 -0.76
CA LEU A 67 -6.24 -5.80 -1.40
C LEU A 67 -6.63 -5.91 -2.87
N TYR A 68 -5.67 -5.78 -3.77
CA TYR A 68 -5.85 -5.94 -5.21
C TYR A 68 -4.92 -7.00 -5.77
N ASP A 69 -5.47 -7.89 -6.60
CA ASP A 69 -4.73 -8.89 -7.37
C ASP A 69 -4.40 -8.30 -8.75
N HIS A 70 -3.16 -7.86 -8.96
CA HIS A 70 -2.77 -7.24 -10.23
C HIS A 70 -2.71 -8.23 -11.40
N ASP A 71 -2.58 -9.53 -11.15
CA ASP A 71 -2.56 -10.52 -12.21
C ASP A 71 -3.97 -10.73 -12.77
N ALA A 72 -4.96 -10.85 -11.88
CA ALA A 72 -6.36 -11.06 -12.25
C ALA A 72 -7.12 -9.75 -12.53
N ASP A 73 -6.70 -8.64 -11.91
CA ASP A 73 -7.32 -7.32 -12.00
C ASP A 73 -6.26 -6.21 -12.13
N PRO A 74 -5.62 -6.05 -13.31
CA PRO A 74 -4.58 -5.05 -13.53
C PRO A 74 -5.03 -3.60 -13.33
N ARG A 75 -6.35 -3.36 -13.30
CA ARG A 75 -6.96 -2.04 -13.13
C ARG A 75 -7.43 -1.75 -11.70
N GLU A 76 -7.18 -2.66 -10.75
CA GLU A 76 -7.52 -2.50 -9.33
C GLU A 76 -9.01 -2.15 -9.10
N MET A 77 -9.92 -2.77 -9.84
CA MET A 77 -11.36 -2.50 -9.75
C MET A 77 -12.06 -3.25 -8.61
N LYS A 78 -11.49 -4.37 -8.13
CA LYS A 78 -12.10 -5.23 -7.12
C LYS A 78 -11.23 -5.29 -5.87
N ASN A 79 -11.69 -4.65 -4.80
CA ASN A 79 -11.09 -4.81 -3.48
C ASN A 79 -11.45 -6.19 -2.90
N LEU A 80 -10.43 -7.01 -2.66
CA LEU A 80 -10.51 -8.36 -2.12
C LEU A 80 -10.27 -8.43 -0.60
N ALA A 81 -10.13 -7.31 0.09
CA ALA A 81 -9.74 -7.28 1.51
C ALA A 81 -10.74 -7.97 2.46
N SER A 82 -12.00 -8.10 2.05
CA SER A 82 -13.04 -8.81 2.80
C SER A 82 -13.23 -10.27 2.39
N ASP A 83 -12.52 -10.75 1.36
CA ASP A 83 -12.60 -12.15 0.93
C ASP A 83 -11.79 -13.03 1.88
N ALA A 84 -12.49 -13.92 2.60
CA ALA A 84 -11.87 -14.84 3.56
C ALA A 84 -10.78 -15.73 2.92
N LYS A 85 -10.86 -15.99 1.61
CA LYS A 85 -9.84 -16.76 0.87
C LYS A 85 -8.49 -16.05 0.81
N GLN A 86 -8.46 -14.74 1.01
CA GLN A 86 -7.23 -13.93 0.95
C GLN A 86 -6.62 -13.65 2.33
N SER A 87 -7.17 -14.25 3.40
CA SER A 87 -6.71 -14.01 4.77
C SER A 87 -5.21 -14.27 4.97
N GLU A 88 -4.67 -15.35 4.39
CA GLU A 88 -3.24 -15.66 4.46
C GLU A 88 -2.38 -14.63 3.73
N THR A 89 -2.76 -14.27 2.50
CA THR A 89 -2.12 -13.23 1.70
C THR A 89 -2.09 -11.90 2.45
N ILE A 90 -3.22 -11.48 3.05
CA ILE A 90 -3.32 -10.25 3.83
C ILE A 90 -2.38 -10.31 5.04
N ALA A 91 -2.36 -11.43 5.76
CA ALA A 91 -1.48 -11.59 6.92
C ALA A 91 0.00 -11.49 6.54
N GLU A 92 0.41 -12.05 5.40
CA GLU A 92 1.77 -11.91 4.87
C GLU A 92 2.11 -10.46 4.53
N LEU A 93 1.27 -9.79 3.74
CA LEU A 93 1.52 -8.41 3.32
C LEU A 93 1.53 -7.44 4.50
N LYS A 94 0.70 -7.70 5.53
CA LYS A 94 0.71 -6.93 6.78
C LYS A 94 2.02 -7.10 7.56
N ARG A 95 2.61 -8.31 7.58
CA ARG A 95 3.95 -8.53 8.15
C ARG A 95 5.02 -7.74 7.41
N LEU A 96 4.97 -7.72 6.06
CA LEU A 96 5.90 -6.92 5.26
C LEU A 96 5.82 -5.42 5.62
N LEU A 97 4.61 -4.87 5.78
CA LEU A 97 4.44 -3.47 6.20
C LEU A 97 4.96 -3.19 7.62
N SER A 98 4.74 -4.12 8.55
CA SER A 98 5.17 -3.98 9.95
C SER A 98 6.69 -3.96 10.09
N ASN A 99 7.40 -4.75 9.26
CA ASN A 99 8.86 -4.79 9.22
C ASN A 99 9.49 -3.56 8.54
N THR A 100 8.68 -2.58 8.12
CA THR A 100 9.11 -1.41 7.33
C THR A 100 8.79 -0.07 8.01
N GLN A 101 8.44 -0.05 9.30
CA GLN A 101 8.39 1.20 10.08
C GLN A 101 9.80 1.64 10.55
N PRO A 102 10.03 2.97 10.69
CA PRO A 102 11.37 3.56 10.86
C PRO A 102 12.15 3.05 12.07
#